data_AF-A0A0D0RI57-F1
#
_entry.id   AF-A0A0D0RI57-F1
#
_cell.length_a   1.000
_cell.length_b   1.000
_cell.length_c   1.000
_cell.angle_alpha   90.00
_cell.angle_beta   90.00
_cell.angle_gamma   90.00
#
_symmetry.space_group_name_H-M   'P 1'
#
loop_
_entity.id
_entity.type
_entity.pdbx_description
1 polymer ?
#
loop_
_entity_poly.entity_id
_entity_poly.type
_entity_poly.pdbx_seq_one_letter_code
_entity_poly.pdbx_strand_id
1 'polypeptide(L)' 'MANANDTMGMLHENLVDAGCNPSDIECCMNLAKNDRWTSMLPTLRCYRSQLLNTIHKEQSKLDCLDYLIYKISKEHNS' A
#
# COMPACT_ATOMS: atom_id res chain seq x y z
N MET A 1 -11.82 -17.59 26.15
CA MET A 1 -11.11 -17.99 24.92
C MET A 1 -11.59 -17.18 23.70
N ALA A 2 -11.73 -15.85 23.84
CA ALA A 2 -12.23 -14.98 22.76
C ALA A 2 -11.13 -14.10 22.11
N ASN A 3 -9.93 -13.99 22.70
CA ASN A 3 -8.97 -12.95 22.30
C ASN A 3 -8.03 -13.31 21.12
N ALA A 4 -7.63 -14.58 20.96
CA ALA A 4 -6.60 -14.94 19.97
C ALA A 4 -7.16 -15.02 18.54
N ASN A 5 -8.38 -15.54 18.39
CA ASN A 5 -9.02 -15.68 17.08
C ASN A 5 -9.42 -14.31 16.49
N ASP A 6 -9.82 -13.38 17.36
CA ASP A 6 -10.17 -12.01 16.99
C ASP A 6 -8.94 -11.22 16.52
N THR A 7 -7.81 -11.36 17.22
CA THR A 7 -6.55 -10.69 16.85
C THR A 7 -6.03 -11.14 15.49
N MET A 8 -6.18 -12.43 15.18
CA MET A 8 -5.73 -12.99 13.90
C MET A 8 -6.64 -12.60 12.74
N GLY A 9 -7.97 -12.57 12.97
CA GLY A 9 -8.94 -12.06 12.01
C GLY A 9 -8.69 -10.59 11.67
N MET A 10 -8.53 -9.75 12.69
CA MET A 10 -8.19 -8.33 12.51
C MET A 10 -6.88 -8.14 11.76
N LEU A 11 -5.84 -8.95 12.04
CA LEU A 11 -4.59 -8.88 11.28
C LEU A 11 -4.82 -9.15 9.80
N HIS A 12 -5.53 -10.22 9.47
CA HIS A 12 -5.81 -10.60 8.08
C HIS A 12 -6.57 -9.49 7.34
N GLU A 13 -7.66 -8.99 7.94
CA GLU A 13 -8.48 -7.92 7.34
C GLU A 13 -7.65 -6.66 7.11
N ASN A 14 -6.85 -6.23 8.08
CA ASN A 14 -6.00 -5.05 7.92
C ASN A 14 -4.96 -5.22 6.78
N LEU A 15 -4.42 -6.43 6.59
CA LEU A 15 -3.48 -6.69 5.50
C LEU A 15 -4.18 -6.67 4.13
N VAL A 16 -5.41 -7.19 4.06
CA VAL A 16 -6.24 -7.13 2.84
C VAL A 16 -6.61 -5.68 2.52
N ASP A 17 -7.07 -4.91 3.50
CA ASP A 17 -7.46 -3.51 3.34
C ASP A 17 -6.26 -2.62 2.97
N ALA A 18 -5.06 -2.96 3.45
CA ALA A 18 -3.81 -2.31 3.04
C ALA A 18 -3.42 -2.64 1.58
N GLY A 19 -4.08 -3.61 0.94
CA GLY A 19 -3.77 -4.09 -0.41
C GLY A 19 -2.52 -4.96 -0.48
N CYS A 20 -2.09 -5.55 0.65
CA CYS A 20 -0.97 -6.50 0.62
C CYS A 20 -1.30 -7.66 -0.32
N ASN A 21 -0.29 -8.13 -1.07
CA ASN A 21 -0.50 -9.26 -1.96
C ASN A 21 -0.67 -10.58 -1.15
N PRO A 22 -1.23 -11.63 -1.76
CA PRO A 22 -1.49 -12.89 -1.05
C PRO A 22 -0.25 -13.51 -0.40
N SER A 23 0.93 -13.40 -1.03
CA SER A 23 2.18 -13.95 -0.51
C SER A 23 2.66 -13.21 0.76
N ASP A 24 2.55 -11.88 0.77
CA ASP A 24 2.87 -11.05 1.93
C ASP A 24 1.88 -11.29 3.08
N ILE A 25 0.59 -11.43 2.75
CA ILE A 25 -0.46 -11.78 3.72
C ILE A 25 -0.12 -13.13 4.36
N GLU A 26 0.15 -14.17 3.56
CA GLU A 26 0.48 -15.51 4.08
C GLU A 26 1.73 -15.47 4.99
N CYS A 27 2.77 -14.74 4.57
CA CYS A 27 3.99 -14.57 5.37
C CYS A 27 3.69 -13.91 6.73
N CYS A 28 2.97 -12.79 6.73
CA CYS A 28 2.58 -12.08 7.95
C CYS A 28 1.71 -12.97 8.86
N MET A 29 0.76 -13.70 8.29
CA MET A 29 -0.10 -14.61 9.04
C MET A 29 0.72 -15.77 9.64
N ASN A 30 1.72 -16.31 8.94
CA ASN A 30 2.58 -17.33 9.51
C ASN A 30 3.45 -16.78 10.64
N LEU A 31 3.99 -15.57 10.49
CA LEU A 31 4.76 -14.92 11.55
C LEU A 31 3.92 -14.66 12.81
N ALA A 32 2.68 -14.20 12.65
CA ALA A 32 1.76 -13.98 13.75
C ALA A 32 1.39 -15.29 14.49
N LYS A 33 1.18 -16.41 13.76
CA LYS A 33 0.94 -17.74 14.37
C LYS A 33 2.11 -18.23 15.22
N ASN A 34 3.32 -17.76 14.95
CA ASN A 34 4.54 -18.11 15.69
C ASN A 34 4.91 -17.05 16.75
N ASP A 35 3.99 -16.12 17.09
CA ASP A 35 4.22 -14.97 18.00
C ASP A 35 5.35 -14.02 17.56
N ARG A 36 5.70 -14.01 16.26
CA ARG A 36 6.78 -13.22 15.67
C ARG A 36 6.29 -11.88 15.10
N TRP A 37 5.45 -11.16 15.84
CA TRP A 37 4.79 -9.94 15.38
C TRP A 37 5.73 -8.87 14.84
N THR A 38 6.83 -8.60 15.56
CA THR A 38 7.81 -7.58 15.17
C THR A 38 8.55 -7.94 13.87
N SER A 39 8.62 -9.22 13.52
CA SER A 39 9.28 -9.70 12.30
C SER A 39 8.49 -9.35 11.03
N MET A 40 7.23 -8.90 11.16
CA MET A 40 6.41 -8.41 10.05
C MET A 40 6.75 -6.96 9.66
N LEU A 41 7.30 -6.16 10.59
CA LEU A 41 7.54 -4.73 10.38
C LEU A 41 8.44 -4.42 9.16
N PRO A 42 9.53 -5.17 8.89
CA PRO A 42 10.33 -4.94 7.69
C PRO A 42 9.53 -5.14 6.39
N THR A 43 8.72 -6.21 6.31
CA THR A 43 7.86 -6.50 5.16
C THR A 43 6.86 -5.36 4.93
N LEU A 44 6.16 -4.93 5.99
CA LEU A 44 5.18 -3.85 5.90
C LEU A 44 5.81 -2.50 5.53
N ARG A 45 7.01 -2.21 6.04
CA ARG A 45 7.76 -0.99 5.67
C ARG A 45 8.23 -1.02 4.22
N CYS A 46 8.64 -2.18 3.72
CA CYS A 46 8.99 -2.37 2.32
C CYS A 46 7.78 -2.08 1.42
N TYR A 47 6.63 -2.68 1.73
CA TYR A 47 5.39 -2.46 1.00
C TYR A 47 4.95 -0.98 1.04
N ARG A 48 5.02 -0.32 2.20
CA ARG A 48 4.79 1.14 2.31
C ARG A 48 5.68 1.95 1.36
N SER A 49 6.95 1.59 1.23
CA SER A 49 7.89 2.27 0.33
C SER A 49 7.49 2.08 -1.15
N GLN A 50 7.00 0.89 -1.52
CA GLN A 50 6.50 0.62 -2.86
C GLN A 50 5.24 1.42 -3.19
N LEU A 51 4.30 1.54 -2.24
CA LEU A 51 3.12 2.39 -2.39
C LEU A 51 3.53 3.86 -2.60
N LEU A 52 4.45 4.36 -1.78
CA LEU A 52 4.93 5.73 -1.91
C LEU A 52 5.60 5.98 -3.26
N ASN A 53 6.43 5.05 -3.73
CA ASN A 53 7.05 5.14 -5.06
C ASN A 53 6.01 5.13 -6.19
N THR A 54 4.92 4.38 -6.03
CA THR A 54 3.82 4.35 -7.01
C THR A 54 3.11 5.70 -7.03
N ILE A 55 2.77 6.25 -5.86
CA ILE A 55 2.16 7.58 -5.74
C ILE A 55 3.04 8.65 -6.39
N HIS A 56 4.35 8.66 -6.10
CA HIS A 56 5.26 9.62 -6.70
C HIS A 56 5.32 9.50 -8.24
N LYS A 57 5.30 8.28 -8.78
CA LYS A 57 5.26 8.06 -10.23
C LYS A 57 3.97 8.56 -10.86
N GLU A 58 2.82 8.25 -10.26
CA GLU A 58 1.53 8.72 -10.77
C GLU A 58 1.40 10.24 -10.64
N GLN A 59 1.90 10.84 -9.55
CA GLN A 59 1.95 12.29 -9.40
C GLN A 59 2.78 12.95 -10.50
N SER A 60 3.97 12.41 -10.82
CA SER A 60 4.78 12.96 -11.93
C SER A 60 4.07 12.89 -13.28
N LYS A 61 3.27 11.84 -13.53
CA LYS A 61 2.46 11.75 -14.74
C LYS A 61 1.35 12.82 -14.76
N LEU A 62 0.68 13.03 -13.62
CA LEU A 62 -0.32 14.09 -13.48
C LEU A 62 0.29 15.46 -13.72
N ASP A 63 1.45 15.76 -13.12
CA ASP A 63 2.13 17.05 -13.31
C ASP A 63 2.45 17.31 -14.80
N CYS A 64 2.92 16.28 -15.52
CA CYS A 64 3.16 16.38 -16.97
C CYS A 64 1.86 16.60 -17.76
N LEU A 65 0.79 15.92 -17.39
CA LEU A 65 -0.51 16.05 -18.04
C LEU A 65 -1.14 17.42 -17.79
N ASP A 66 -1.09 17.92 -16.57
CA ASP A 66 -1.59 19.24 -16.19
C ASP A 66 -0.84 20.35 -16.93
N TYR A 67 0.49 20.21 -17.06
CA TYR A 67 1.28 21.13 -17.87
C TYR A 67 0.86 21.12 -19.34
N LEU A 68 0.63 19.94 -19.92
CA LEU A 68 0.16 19.81 -21.30
C LEU A 68 -1.22 20.47 -21.49
N ILE A 69 -2.16 20.22 -20.59
CA ILE A 69 -3.51 20.81 -20.60
C ILE A 69 -3.41 22.33 -20.50
N TYR A 70 -2.61 22.85 -19.57
CA TYR A 70 -2.39 24.29 -19.41
C TYR A 70 -1.85 24.92 -20.70
N LYS A 71 -0.85 24.28 -21.32
CA LYS A 71 -0.24 24.78 -22.55
C LYS A 71 -1.25 24.85 -23.70
N ILE A 72 -1.99 23.76 -23.93
CA ILE A 72 -3.03 23.73 -24.97
C ILE A 72 -4.11 24.79 -24.70
N SER A 73 -4.58 24.89 -23.46
CA SER A 73 -5.62 25.87 -23.08
C SER A 73 -5.17 27.30 -23.31
N LYS A 74 -3.90 27.61 -23.06
CA LYS A 74 -3.33 28.95 -23.29
C LYS A 74 -3.15 29.26 -24.78
N GLU A 75 -2.76 28.28 -25.58
CA GLU A 75 -2.48 28.46 -27.02
C GLU A 75 -3.75 28.44 -27.88
N HIS A 76 -4.83 27.78 -27.45
CA HIS A 76 -6.03 27.55 -28.27
C HIS A 76 -7.35 28.11 -27.70
N ASN A 77 -7.39 28.68 -26.50
CA ASN A 77 -8.55 29.48 -26.07
C ASN A 77 -8.41 30.93 -26.55
N SER A 78 -8.66 31.15 -27.85
CA SER A 78 -8.99 32.46 -28.43
C SER A 78 -10.49 32.70 -28.42
#